data_AF-A0A2M8M9P3-F1
#
_entry.id   AF-A0A2M8M9P3-F1
#
_cell.length_a   1.000
_cell.length_b   1.000
_cell.length_c   1.000
_cell.angle_alpha   90.00
_cell.angle_beta   90.00
_cell.angle_gamma   90.00
#
_symmetry.space_group_name_H-M   'P 1'
#
loop_
_entity.id
_entity.type
_entity.pdbx_description
1 polymer ?
#
loop_
_entity_poly.entity_id
_entity_poly.type
_entity_poly.pdbx_seq_one_letter_code
_entity_poly.pdbx_strand_id
1 'polypeptide(L)'
;MNYLCIIKVKEFLFKSNTIYRKMVHINPNMPNFNVNQWHIVVQEHKDITHFEGVGPTESVQRIVTRIVHVDRLSELLIRAVNNRTRERNYFKKLVEFFQDEITEEEFDKEIEENENEYVITTNEIPTREDLVLACEVSKHIRDAKGVDDLSALFSFNQESMIKELEAK
;
A
#
# COMPACT_ATOMS: atom_id res chain seq x y z
N MET A 1 -2.13 -12.02 25.68
CA MET A 1 -3.26 -11.07 25.67
C MET A 1 -2.78 -9.76 25.07
N ASN A 2 -2.94 -9.49 23.77
CA ASN A 2 -2.46 -8.23 23.14
C ASN A 2 -3.38 -7.66 22.04
N TYR A 3 -4.62 -8.15 21.92
CA TYR A 3 -5.53 -7.75 20.84
C TYR A 3 -6.45 -6.58 21.21
N LEU A 4 -6.54 -6.21 22.49
CA LEU A 4 -7.52 -5.23 22.97
C LEU A 4 -7.14 -3.78 22.65
N CYS A 5 -5.84 -3.48 22.50
CA CYS A 5 -5.39 -2.11 22.22
C CYS A 5 -5.57 -1.72 20.74
N ILE A 6 -5.40 -2.68 19.81
CA ILE A 6 -5.50 -2.43 18.37
C ILE A 6 -6.94 -2.11 17.94
N ILE A 7 -7.94 -2.73 18.58
CA ILE A 7 -9.35 -2.56 18.20
C ILE A 7 -9.84 -1.15 18.53
N LYS A 8 -9.48 -0.59 19.70
CA LYS A 8 -9.87 0.78 20.08
C LYS A 8 -9.20 1.85 19.22
N VAL A 9 -7.93 1.64 18.84
CA VAL A 9 -7.21 2.56 17.95
C VAL A 9 -7.85 2.57 16.56
N LYS A 10 -8.25 1.40 16.01
CA LYS A 10 -9.01 1.35 14.75
C LYS A 10 -10.33 2.11 14.83
N GLU A 11 -11.17 1.86 15.84
CA GLU A 11 -12.49 2.52 15.96
C GLU A 11 -12.40 4.04 16.11
N PHE A 12 -11.34 4.54 16.76
CA PHE A 12 -11.13 5.98 16.93
C PHE A 12 -10.69 6.66 15.63
N LEU A 13 -9.81 6.01 14.87
CA LEU A 13 -9.17 6.61 13.69
C LEU A 13 -10.05 6.59 12.44
N PHE A 14 -11.00 5.66 12.34
CA PHE A 14 -11.98 5.65 11.24
C PHE A 14 -13.06 6.74 11.36
N LYS A 15 -13.16 7.45 12.50
CA LYS A 15 -14.14 8.53 12.70
C LYS A 15 -13.62 9.92 12.40
N SER A 16 -12.30 10.13 12.40
CA SER A 16 -11.71 11.46 12.35
C SER A 16 -11.01 11.71 11.00
N ASN A 17 -11.55 12.63 10.18
CA ASN A 17 -10.90 13.18 8.97
C ASN A 17 -9.72 14.08 9.38
N THR A 18 -8.67 13.52 9.97
CA THR A 18 -7.68 14.32 10.71
C THR A 18 -6.27 14.14 10.19
N ILE A 19 -5.61 15.29 9.99
CA ILE A 19 -4.23 15.42 9.53
C ILE A 19 -3.29 14.81 10.57
N TYR A 20 -2.64 13.70 10.22
CA TYR A 20 -1.59 13.10 11.05
C TYR A 20 -0.29 13.88 10.88
N ARG A 21 0.02 14.78 11.81
CA ARG A 21 1.38 15.32 11.95
C ARG A 21 2.20 14.37 12.82
N LYS A 22 3.28 13.82 12.26
CA LYS A 22 4.38 13.26 13.04
C LYS A 22 4.93 14.36 13.94
N MET A 23 4.49 14.42 15.20
CA MET A 23 5.18 15.16 16.24
C MET A 23 5.87 14.17 17.15
N VAL A 24 7.15 13.94 16.89
CA VAL A 24 8.06 13.37 17.90
C VAL A 24 8.36 14.51 18.87
N HIS A 25 7.43 14.80 19.79
CA HIS A 25 7.73 15.69 20.91
C HIS A 25 8.51 14.88 21.95
N ILE A 26 9.84 15.01 21.93
CA ILE A 26 10.69 14.59 23.03
C ILE A 26 10.43 15.59 24.16
N ASN A 27 9.65 15.21 25.17
CA ASN A 27 9.45 16.04 26.35
C ASN A 27 10.66 15.87 27.29
N PRO A 28 11.54 16.87 27.47
CA PRO A 28 12.78 16.69 28.22
C PRO A 28 12.59 16.48 29.74
N ASN A 29 11.36 16.61 30.27
CA ASN A 29 11.09 16.61 31.71
C ASN A 29 10.47 15.31 32.26
N MET A 30 10.42 14.22 31.49
CA MET A 30 9.96 12.92 32.02
C MET A 30 11.16 12.12 32.56
N PRO A 31 11.19 11.74 33.86
CA PRO A 31 12.43 11.27 34.50
C PRO A 31 12.94 9.89 34.09
N ASN A 32 12.31 9.20 33.13
CA ASN A 32 12.67 7.82 32.75
C ASN A 32 12.40 7.58 31.26
N PHE A 33 13.06 8.33 30.38
CA PHE A 33 13.03 8.05 28.95
C PHE A 33 13.75 6.75 28.64
N ASN A 34 12.99 5.67 28.54
CA ASN A 34 13.45 4.45 27.91
C ASN A 34 13.27 4.65 26.40
N VAL A 35 14.36 4.56 25.63
CA VAL A 35 14.42 4.82 24.16
C VAL A 35 13.48 3.89 23.36
N ASN A 36 12.88 2.90 24.02
CA ASN A 36 11.98 1.89 23.45
C ASN A 36 10.48 2.21 23.63
N GLN A 37 10.12 3.40 24.15
CA GLN A 37 8.73 3.79 24.36
C GLN A 37 8.23 4.72 23.24
N TRP A 38 7.13 4.33 22.60
CA TRP A 38 6.49 5.10 21.55
C TRP A 38 5.28 5.85 22.10
N HIS A 39 5.20 7.13 21.79
CA HIS A 39 4.07 7.99 22.11
C HIS A 39 3.38 8.41 20.81
N ILE A 40 2.10 8.04 20.67
CA ILE A 40 1.25 8.44 19.54
C ILE A 40 0.23 9.43 20.06
N VAL A 41 0.23 10.62 19.49
CA VAL A 41 -0.71 11.68 19.83
C VAL A 41 -1.67 11.85 18.67
N VAL A 42 -2.96 11.69 18.94
CA VAL A 42 -4.03 11.96 17.99
C VAL A 42 -4.77 13.20 18.49
N GLN A 43 -4.83 14.24 17.67
CA GLN A 43 -5.52 15.47 18.00
C GLN A 43 -6.66 15.70 17.02
N GLU A 44 -7.90 15.67 17.49
CA GLU A 44 -9.08 16.03 16.71
C GLU A 44 -9.63 17.36 17.25
N HIS A 45 -9.62 18.41 16.43
CA HIS A 45 -9.93 19.79 16.85
C HIS A 45 -9.08 20.27 18.06
N LYS A 46 -9.69 20.31 19.26
CA LYS A 46 -9.06 20.72 20.52
C LYS A 46 -8.85 19.57 21.50
N ASP A 47 -9.39 18.38 21.20
CA ASP A 47 -9.25 17.22 22.05
C ASP A 47 -8.00 16.44 21.66
N ILE A 48 -7.13 16.22 22.65
CA ILE A 48 -5.88 15.49 22.49
C ILE A 48 -6.05 14.12 23.16
N THR A 49 -5.90 13.06 22.36
CA THR A 49 -5.86 11.69 22.87
C THR A 49 -4.41 11.18 22.79
N HIS A 50 -3.89 10.75 23.94
CA HIS A 50 -2.57 10.16 24.05
C HIS A 50 -2.66 8.63 24.08
N PHE A 51 -1.92 7.99 23.19
CA PHE A 51 -1.70 6.55 23.19
C PHE A 51 -0.23 6.27 23.48
N GLU A 52 0.03 5.41 24.47
CA GLU A 52 1.38 4.99 24.82
C GLU A 52 1.52 3.48 24.59
N GLY A 53 2.61 3.10 23.94
CA GLY A 53 2.91 1.70 23.64
C GLY A 53 4.39 1.42 23.82
N VAL A 54 4.70 0.26 24.38
CA VAL A 54 6.06 -0.27 24.45
C VAL A 54 6.13 -1.49 23.55
N GLY A 55 7.05 -1.48 22.60
CA GLY A 55 7.24 -2.58 21.66
C GLY A 55 8.45 -2.34 20.77
N PRO A 56 8.89 -3.34 19.99
CA PRO A 56 9.98 -3.17 19.05
C PRO A 56 9.66 -2.05 18.05
N THR A 57 10.59 -1.10 17.90
CA THR A 57 10.50 0.05 16.99
C THR A 57 9.97 -0.31 15.61
N GLU A 58 10.51 -1.37 14.99
CA GLU A 58 10.09 -1.81 13.66
C GLU A 58 8.62 -2.27 13.62
N SER A 59 8.14 -2.94 14.68
CA SER A 59 6.76 -3.44 14.74
C SER A 59 5.76 -2.30 14.94
N VAL A 60 6.10 -1.34 15.81
CA VAL A 60 5.27 -0.16 16.06
C VAL A 60 5.23 0.74 14.83
N GLN A 61 6.40 1.01 14.21
CA GLN A 61 6.48 1.79 12.97
C GLN A 61 5.61 1.17 11.88
N ARG A 62 5.64 -0.16 11.71
CA ARG A 62 4.81 -0.88 10.75
C ARG A 62 3.31 -0.64 10.95
N ILE A 63 2.87 -0.78 12.19
CA ILE A 63 1.46 -0.63 12.55
C ILE A 63 1.02 0.82 12.34
N VAL A 64 1.84 1.80 12.74
CA VAL A 64 1.55 3.23 12.55
C VAL A 64 1.48 3.58 11.07
N THR A 65 2.43 3.12 10.24
CA THR A 65 2.41 3.36 8.79
C THR A 65 1.12 2.83 8.15
N ARG A 66 0.66 1.62 8.48
CA ARG A 66 -0.62 1.08 7.96
C ARG A 66 -1.83 1.92 8.35
N ILE A 67 -1.81 2.44 9.56
CA ILE A 67 -2.93 3.18 10.14
C ILE A 67 -3.02 4.58 9.53
N VAL A 68 -1.89 5.29 9.45
CA VAL A 68 -1.81 6.66 8.90
C VAL A 68 -2.11 6.66 7.40
N HIS A 69 -1.76 5.58 6.69
CA HIS A 69 -1.92 5.47 5.25
C HIS A 69 -2.99 4.44 4.85
N VAL A 70 -4.06 4.30 5.63
CA VAL A 70 -5.11 3.28 5.38
C VAL A 70 -5.80 3.45 4.01
N ASP A 71 -6.04 4.70 3.60
CA ASP A 71 -6.65 5.01 2.30
C ASP A 71 -5.72 4.57 1.17
N ARG A 72 -4.44 4.95 1.28
CA ARG A 72 -3.42 4.61 0.29
C ARG A 72 -3.17 3.11 0.22
N LEU A 73 -3.14 2.43 1.36
CA LEU A 73 -3.05 0.97 1.43
C LEU A 73 -4.23 0.31 0.70
N SER A 74 -5.44 0.85 0.87
CA SER A 74 -6.66 0.35 0.21
C SER A 74 -6.61 0.58 -1.31
N GLU A 75 -6.15 1.75 -1.75
CA GLU A 75 -5.92 2.05 -3.18
C GLU A 75 -4.94 1.06 -3.81
N LEU A 76 -3.80 0.80 -3.15
CA LEU A 76 -2.79 -0.16 -3.64
C LEU A 76 -3.35 -1.58 -3.74
N LEU A 77 -4.16 -2.00 -2.76
CA LEU A 77 -4.85 -3.29 -2.79
C LEU A 77 -5.85 -3.39 -3.94
N ILE A 78 -6.70 -2.38 -4.11
CA ILE A 78 -7.69 -2.33 -5.19
C ILE A 78 -6.97 -2.37 -6.54
N ARG A 79 -5.92 -1.57 -6.70
CA ARG A 79 -5.13 -1.55 -7.93
C ARG A 79 -4.49 -2.90 -8.24
N ALA A 80 -3.90 -3.54 -7.24
CA ALA A 80 -3.31 -4.86 -7.40
C ALA A 80 -4.33 -5.92 -7.85
N VAL A 81 -5.54 -5.90 -7.28
CA VAL A 81 -6.62 -6.80 -7.70
C VAL A 81 -7.09 -6.50 -9.13
N ASN A 82 -7.22 -5.21 -9.49
CA ASN A 82 -7.60 -4.81 -10.84
C ASN A 82 -6.55 -5.23 -11.87
N ASN A 83 -5.26 -5.06 -11.57
CA ASN A 83 -4.18 -5.46 -12.48
C ASN A 83 -4.13 -6.98 -12.66
N ARG A 84 -4.30 -7.78 -11.60
CA ARG A 84 -4.45 -9.25 -11.73
C ARG A 84 -5.70 -9.65 -12.52
N THR A 85 -6.76 -8.84 -12.46
CA THR A 85 -7.97 -9.06 -13.26
C THR A 85 -7.68 -8.81 -14.74
N ARG A 86 -6.97 -7.73 -15.07
CA ARG A 86 -6.53 -7.41 -16.43
C ARG A 86 -5.65 -8.50 -17.04
N GLU A 87 -4.63 -8.95 -16.31
CA GLU A 87 -3.79 -10.06 -16.73
C GLU A 87 -4.62 -11.31 -17.04
N ARG A 88 -5.54 -11.66 -16.14
CA ARG A 88 -6.42 -12.82 -16.32
C ARG A 88 -7.32 -12.66 -17.55
N ASN A 89 -7.86 -11.47 -17.79
CA ASN A 89 -8.69 -11.19 -18.96
C ASN A 89 -7.87 -11.32 -20.25
N TYR A 90 -6.66 -10.75 -20.27
CA TYR A 90 -5.74 -10.87 -21.40
C TYR A 90 -5.38 -12.33 -21.68
N PHE A 91 -5.02 -13.10 -20.65
CA PHE A 91 -4.72 -14.53 -20.81
C PHE A 91 -5.90 -15.33 -21.34
N LYS A 92 -7.14 -15.04 -20.91
CA LYS A 92 -8.33 -15.69 -21.48
C LYS A 92 -8.47 -15.37 -22.95
N LYS A 93 -8.38 -14.09 -23.32
CA LYS A 93 -8.48 -13.62 -24.70
C LYS A 93 -7.39 -14.24 -25.59
N LEU A 94 -6.18 -14.38 -25.06
CA LEU A 94 -5.06 -15.04 -25.73
C LEU A 94 -5.30 -16.54 -25.95
N VAL A 95 -5.96 -17.22 -25.01
CA VAL A 95 -6.35 -18.62 -25.17
C VAL A 95 -7.43 -18.78 -26.24
N GLU A 96 -8.43 -17.90 -26.29
CA GLU A 96 -9.44 -17.88 -27.36
C GLU A 96 -8.77 -17.76 -28.73
N PHE A 97 -7.79 -16.87 -28.86
CA PHE A 97 -6.98 -16.72 -30.07
C PHE A 97 -6.20 -18.00 -30.44
N PHE A 98 -5.49 -18.61 -29.49
CA PHE A 98 -4.73 -19.85 -29.76
C PHE A 98 -5.60 -21.08 -30.03
N GLN A 99 -6.90 -21.02 -29.72
CA GLN A 99 -7.87 -22.07 -30.01
C GLN A 99 -8.60 -21.82 -31.34
N ASP A 100 -8.16 -20.81 -32.11
CA ASP A 100 -8.77 -20.37 -33.36
C ASP A 100 -10.26 -19.97 -33.19
N GLU A 101 -10.67 -19.56 -31.98
CA GLU A 101 -12.03 -19.10 -31.69
C GLU A 101 -12.28 -17.65 -32.16
N ILE A 102 -11.20 -16.86 -32.24
CA ILE A 102 -11.18 -15.49 -32.76
C ILE A 102 -9.99 -15.33 -33.72
N THR A 103 -10.09 -14.42 -34.68
CA THR A 103 -8.96 -14.09 -35.57
C THR A 103 -7.95 -13.16 -34.90
N GLU A 104 -6.78 -12.99 -35.52
CA GLU A 104 -5.77 -12.02 -35.08
C GLU A 104 -6.34 -10.60 -35.10
N GLU A 105 -7.09 -10.23 -36.14
CA GLU A 105 -7.73 -8.91 -36.23
C GLU A 105 -8.79 -8.69 -35.15
N GLU A 106 -9.54 -9.74 -34.76
CA GLU A 106 -10.52 -9.65 -33.68
C GLU A 106 -9.84 -9.53 -32.31
N PHE A 107 -8.72 -10.24 -32.12
CA PHE A 107 -7.91 -10.16 -30.90
C PHE A 107 -7.34 -8.75 -30.72
N ASP A 108 -6.67 -8.21 -31.74
CA ASP A 108 -6.06 -6.89 -31.68
C ASP A 108 -7.12 -5.80 -31.46
N LYS A 109 -8.22 -5.86 -32.22
CA LYS A 109 -9.31 -4.89 -32.11
C LYS A 109 -9.93 -4.88 -30.71
N GLU A 110 -10.16 -6.04 -30.12
CA GLU A 110 -10.75 -6.14 -28.78
C GLU A 110 -9.84 -5.50 -27.71
N ILE A 111 -8.53 -5.69 -27.82
CA ILE A 111 -7.55 -5.09 -26.90
C ILE A 111 -7.48 -3.58 -27.09
N GLU A 112 -7.43 -3.10 -28.33
CA GLU A 112 -7.36 -1.66 -28.66
C GLU A 112 -8.64 -0.92 -28.23
N GLU A 113 -9.83 -1.48 -28.49
CA GLU A 113 -11.09 -0.83 -28.14
C GLU A 113 -11.40 -0.89 -26.63
N ASN A 114 -10.80 -1.83 -25.89
CA ASN A 114 -11.08 -2.06 -24.47
C ASN A 114 -9.81 -2.14 -23.60
N GLU A 115 -8.81 -1.28 -23.86
CA GLU A 115 -7.50 -1.34 -23.18
C GLU A 115 -7.59 -1.46 -21.66
N ASN A 116 -8.54 -0.77 -21.01
CA ASN A 116 -8.71 -0.80 -19.56
C ASN A 116 -9.00 -2.21 -18.99
N GLU A 117 -9.51 -3.14 -19.80
CA GLU A 117 -9.80 -4.51 -19.37
C GLU A 117 -8.60 -5.45 -19.51
N TYR A 118 -7.56 -5.06 -20.24
CA TYR A 118 -6.49 -5.95 -20.68
C TYR A 118 -5.07 -5.41 -20.40
N VAL A 119 -4.88 -4.10 -20.51
CA VAL A 119 -3.58 -3.44 -20.49
C VAL A 119 -3.28 -2.88 -19.10
N ILE A 120 -2.14 -3.26 -18.54
CA ILE A 120 -1.58 -2.64 -17.33
C ILE A 120 -0.70 -1.48 -17.77
N THR A 121 -1.01 -0.28 -17.29
CA THR A 121 -0.13 0.89 -17.41
C THR A 121 0.77 1.01 -16.19
N THR A 122 2.05 1.34 -16.39
CA THR A 122 3.07 1.47 -15.33
C THR A 122 3.62 2.90 -15.27
N ASN A 123 2.74 3.87 -15.04
CA ASN A 123 3.02 5.30 -15.13
C ASN A 123 3.03 6.01 -13.77
N GLU A 124 2.66 5.33 -12.68
CA GLU A 124 2.61 5.95 -11.37
C GLU A 124 4.01 6.11 -10.79
N ILE A 125 4.31 7.27 -10.24
CA ILE A 125 5.59 7.55 -9.58
C ILE A 125 5.40 7.25 -8.09
N PRO A 126 5.93 6.12 -7.57
CA PRO A 126 5.73 5.77 -6.17
C PRO A 126 6.62 6.62 -5.25
N THR A 127 6.09 6.93 -4.07
CA THR A 127 6.89 7.45 -2.96
C THR A 127 7.58 6.32 -2.19
N ARG A 128 8.54 6.64 -1.33
CA ARG A 128 9.15 5.66 -0.43
C ARG A 128 8.12 4.96 0.46
N GLU A 129 7.13 5.71 0.97
CA GLU A 129 6.01 5.16 1.73
C GLU A 129 5.18 4.17 0.89
N ASP A 130 4.90 4.50 -0.36
CA ASP A 130 4.19 3.60 -1.28
C ASP A 130 4.94 2.29 -1.49
N LEU A 131 6.27 2.34 -1.65
CA LEU A 131 7.09 1.14 -1.81
C LEU A 131 7.06 0.25 -0.56
N VAL A 132 7.07 0.85 0.64
CA VAL A 132 6.93 0.12 1.90
C VAL A 132 5.55 -0.55 1.99
N LEU A 133 4.48 0.19 1.70
CA LEU A 133 3.11 -0.33 1.72
C LEU A 133 2.94 -1.44 0.68
N ALA A 134 3.43 -1.25 -0.54
CA ALA A 134 3.40 -2.23 -1.62
C ALA A 134 4.13 -3.53 -1.24
N CYS A 135 5.31 -3.43 -0.61
CA CYS A 135 6.04 -4.60 -0.11
C CYS A 135 5.32 -5.33 1.03
N GLU A 136 4.46 -4.66 1.78
CA GLU A 136 3.63 -5.32 2.79
C GLU A 136 2.42 -5.99 2.19
N VAL A 137 1.75 -5.32 1.26
CA VAL A 137 0.60 -5.84 0.53
C VAL A 137 0.99 -7.06 -0.30
N SER A 138 2.13 -7.00 -0.99
CA SER A 138 2.59 -8.06 -1.89
C SER A 138 2.78 -9.41 -1.19
N LYS A 139 3.07 -9.42 0.12
CA LYS A 139 3.15 -10.66 0.93
C LYS A 139 1.84 -11.44 0.99
N HIS A 140 0.73 -10.76 0.77
CA HIS A 140 -0.61 -11.32 0.79
C HIS A 140 -1.16 -11.55 -0.62
N ILE A 141 -0.40 -11.18 -1.66
CA ILE A 141 -0.78 -11.35 -3.05
C ILE A 141 0.12 -12.43 -3.66
N ARG A 142 -0.48 -13.35 -4.42
CA ARG A 142 0.25 -14.49 -4.98
C ARG A 142 1.27 -14.03 -6.03
N ASP A 143 2.45 -14.66 -6.00
CA ASP A 143 3.50 -14.56 -7.03
C ASP A 143 4.04 -13.14 -7.31
N ALA A 144 4.32 -12.34 -6.27
CA ALA A 144 5.11 -11.12 -6.39
C ALA A 144 6.52 -11.34 -5.81
N LYS A 145 7.53 -11.51 -6.68
CA LYS A 145 8.89 -11.94 -6.31
C LYS A 145 9.98 -10.93 -6.66
N GLY A 146 9.68 -9.90 -7.45
CA GLY A 146 10.65 -8.89 -7.87
C GLY A 146 10.09 -7.49 -8.16
N VAL A 147 10.98 -6.60 -8.57
CA VAL A 147 10.64 -5.20 -8.95
C VAL A 147 9.67 -5.18 -10.12
N ASP A 148 9.85 -6.05 -11.11
CA ASP A 148 8.96 -6.15 -12.28
C ASP A 148 7.54 -6.55 -11.87
N ASP A 149 7.41 -7.53 -10.96
CA ASP A 149 6.11 -7.94 -10.44
C ASP A 149 5.44 -6.80 -9.67
N LEU A 150 6.20 -6.06 -8.85
CA LEU A 150 5.66 -4.92 -8.10
C LEU A 150 5.26 -3.76 -9.03
N SER A 151 6.06 -3.51 -10.07
CA SER A 151 5.77 -2.54 -11.13
C SER A 151 4.44 -2.84 -11.80
N ALA A 152 4.26 -4.07 -12.28
CA ALA A 152 3.00 -4.51 -12.91
C ALA A 152 1.84 -4.53 -11.91
N LEU A 153 2.06 -5.06 -10.70
CA LEU A 153 0.99 -5.23 -9.72
C LEU A 153 0.44 -3.89 -9.22
N PHE A 154 1.30 -2.90 -9.01
CA PHE A 154 0.89 -1.61 -8.45
C PHE A 154 0.90 -0.48 -9.48
N SER A 155 1.12 -0.76 -10.77
CA SER A 155 1.26 0.24 -11.85
C SER A 155 2.39 1.25 -11.63
N PHE A 156 3.40 0.86 -10.87
CA PHE A 156 4.53 1.74 -10.57
C PHE A 156 5.50 1.81 -11.75
N ASN A 157 5.99 3.01 -12.01
CA ASN A 157 7.07 3.20 -12.96
C ASN A 157 8.37 2.62 -12.39
N GLN A 158 8.93 1.65 -13.11
CA GLN A 158 10.13 0.93 -12.67
C GLN A 158 11.36 1.83 -12.50
N GLU A 159 11.58 2.81 -13.37
CA GLU A 159 12.71 3.74 -13.22
C GLU A 159 12.58 4.57 -11.94
N SER A 160 11.38 5.05 -11.64
CA SER A 160 11.09 5.77 -10.41
C SER A 160 11.27 4.88 -9.17
N MET A 161 10.85 3.61 -9.23
CA MET A 161 11.11 2.65 -8.16
C MET A 161 12.62 2.49 -7.89
N ILE A 162 13.42 2.30 -8.94
CA ILE A 162 14.87 2.12 -8.81
C ILE A 162 15.51 3.38 -8.22
N LYS A 163 15.15 4.56 -8.72
CA LYS A 163 15.65 5.85 -8.20
C LYS A 163 15.38 6.01 -6.70
N GLU A 164 14.16 5.72 -6.25
CA GLU A 164 13.80 5.80 -4.83
C GLU A 164 14.52 4.75 -3.97
N LEU A 165 14.81 3.56 -4.51
CA LEU A 165 15.56 2.52 -3.81
C LEU A 165 17.07 2.82 -3.71
N GLU A 166 17.62 3.53 -4.70
CA GLU A 166 19.02 3.94 -4.79
C GLU A 166 19.34 5.23 -4.03
N ALA A 167 18.34 6.08 -3.72
CA ALA A 167 18.47 7.35 -3.00
C ALA A 167 18.83 7.22 -1.50
N LYS A 168 19.64 6.22 -1.13
CA LYS A 168 20.11 5.92 0.23
C LYS A 168 21.01 7.00 0.83
#